data_AF-X1D069-F1
#
_entry.id   AF-X1D069-F1
#
_cell.length_a   1.000
_cell.length_b   1.000
_cell.length_c   1.000
_cell.angle_alpha   90.00
_cell.angle_beta   90.00
_cell.angle_gamma   90.00
#
_symmetry.space_group_name_H-M   'P 1'
#
loop_
_entity.id
_entity.type
_entity.pdbx_description
1 polymer ?
#
loop_
_entity_poly.entity_id
_entity_poly.type
_entity_poly.pdbx_seq_one_letter_code
_entity_poly.pdbx_strand_id
1 'polypeptide(L)'
;RRRLLSCRDYTGAEIMRTLRDEVKNNPEDIIVLEYTPAIELIMDDKGQVAGALLYQTETEEYVVVRAKTTIIATGGYGRLHIQGFATTNHYGATADGLIMAYRAGAKLLYLDSVQYHPTGAIFPEQILGFLVTEKVRGLGGQPVNKLGELFVFPLEPRDVEASAFI
;
A
#
# COMPACT_ATOMS: atom_id res chain seq x y z
N ARG A 1 25.67 -5.26 13.49
CA ARG A 1 24.60 -4.88 14.46
C ARG A 1 23.25 -5.13 13.78
N ARG A 2 22.36 -5.96 14.35
CA ARG A 2 20.98 -6.09 13.83
C ARG A 2 20.26 -4.76 14.05
N ARG A 3 19.85 -4.12 12.95
CA ARG A 3 19.16 -2.82 12.95
C ARG A 3 17.69 -2.90 12.55
N LEU A 4 17.28 -4.04 11.98
CA LEU A 4 15.91 -4.34 11.61
C LEU A 4 15.32 -5.30 12.64
N LEU A 5 14.21 -4.89 13.25
CA LEU A 5 13.36 -5.78 14.03
C LEU A 5 12.49 -6.58 13.04
N SER A 6 12.39 -7.89 13.26
CA SER A 6 11.64 -8.77 12.37
C SER A 6 11.02 -9.92 13.16
N CYS A 7 9.80 -10.31 12.79
CA CYS A 7 9.25 -11.63 13.13
C CYS A 7 9.38 -12.55 11.92
N ARG A 8 10.46 -13.35 11.90
CA ARG A 8 10.87 -14.20 10.77
C ARG A 8 10.71 -13.46 9.43
N ASP A 9 9.91 -13.99 8.51
CA ASP A 9 9.59 -13.46 7.18
C ASP A 9 8.17 -12.86 7.08
N TYR A 10 7.44 -12.76 8.19
CA TYR A 10 6.03 -12.33 8.24
C TYR A 10 5.79 -11.17 9.21
N THR A 11 6.78 -10.28 9.35
CA THR A 11 6.75 -9.14 10.29
C THR A 11 5.49 -8.29 10.15
N GLY A 12 5.09 -7.93 8.91
CA GLY A 12 3.89 -7.16 8.67
C GLY A 12 2.60 -7.90 9.07
N ALA A 13 2.57 -9.22 8.86
CA ALA A 13 1.43 -10.04 9.25
C ALA A 13 1.26 -10.12 10.77
N GLU A 14 2.34 -10.25 11.54
CA GLU A 14 2.26 -10.21 13.01
C GLU A 14 1.79 -8.85 13.52
N ILE A 15 2.33 -7.74 12.99
CA ILE A 15 1.89 -6.40 13.38
C ILE A 15 0.38 -6.25 13.15
N MET A 16 -0.08 -6.62 11.95
CA MET A 16 -1.50 -6.53 11.62
C MET A 16 -2.38 -7.47 12.45
N ARG A 17 -1.92 -8.69 12.72
CA ARG A 17 -2.63 -9.63 13.59
C ARG A 17 -2.82 -9.03 14.98
N THR A 18 -1.73 -8.56 15.60
CA THR A 18 -1.77 -7.95 16.94
C THR A 18 -2.70 -6.73 16.99
N LEU A 19 -2.62 -5.82 16.01
CA LEU A 19 -3.50 -4.65 15.96
C LEU A 19 -4.98 -5.02 15.75
N ARG A 20 -5.26 -5.99 14.86
CA ARG A 20 -6.63 -6.45 14.62
C ARG A 20 -7.22 -7.14 15.84
N ASP A 21 -6.42 -7.94 16.55
CA ASP A 21 -6.84 -8.60 17.78
C ASP A 21 -7.21 -7.55 18.85
N GLU A 22 -6.40 -6.50 19.00
CA GLU A 22 -6.71 -5.41 19.94
C GLU A 22 -7.99 -4.65 19.56
N VAL A 23 -8.17 -4.32 18.27
CA VAL A 23 -9.41 -3.67 17.79
C VAL A 23 -10.63 -4.53 18.08
N LYS A 24 -10.57 -5.84 17.79
CA LYS A 24 -11.69 -6.77 18.00
C LYS A 24 -12.03 -6.99 19.47
N ASN A 25 -11.05 -6.87 20.37
CA ASN A 25 -11.24 -7.02 21.80
C ASN A 25 -11.84 -5.76 22.47
N ASN A 26 -11.92 -4.63 21.76
CA ASN A 26 -12.51 -3.39 22.28
C ASN A 26 -13.70 -2.91 21.42
N PRO A 27 -14.75 -3.73 21.22
CA PRO A 27 -15.86 -3.41 20.32
C PRO A 27 -16.75 -2.27 20.82
N GLU A 28 -16.75 -1.99 22.13
CA GLU A 28 -17.50 -0.88 22.74
C GLU A 28 -16.91 0.48 22.38
N ASP A 29 -15.60 0.53 22.09
CA ASP A 29 -14.87 1.75 21.77
C ASP A 29 -14.57 1.87 20.26
N ILE A 30 -14.43 0.74 19.56
CA ILE A 30 -14.02 0.68 18.16
C ILE A 30 -15.02 -0.12 17.33
N ILE A 31 -15.84 0.60 16.58
CA ILE A 31 -16.78 0.01 15.61
C ILE A 31 -16.04 -0.19 14.28
N VAL A 32 -16.00 -1.44 13.81
CA VAL A 32 -15.42 -1.79 12.51
C VAL A 32 -16.55 -2.09 11.52
N LEU A 33 -16.55 -1.37 10.40
CA LEU A 33 -17.44 -1.61 9.28
C LEU A 33 -16.63 -2.28 8.16
N GLU A 34 -16.71 -3.62 8.07
CA GLU A 34 -16.07 -4.39 7.00
C GLU A 34 -16.91 -4.35 5.73
N TYR A 35 -16.26 -4.47 4.55
CA TYR A 35 -16.93 -4.44 3.24
C TYR A 35 -17.70 -3.14 2.93
N THR A 36 -17.34 -2.04 3.61
CA THR A 36 -17.98 -0.72 3.54
C THR A 36 -17.03 0.37 3.01
N PRO A 37 -16.55 0.30 1.75
CA PRO A 37 -15.68 1.33 1.20
C PRO A 37 -16.30 2.74 1.28
N ALA A 38 -15.46 3.72 1.59
CA ALA A 38 -15.82 5.13 1.49
C ALA A 38 -15.87 5.56 0.02
N ILE A 39 -16.94 6.24 -0.37
CA ILE A 39 -17.19 6.72 -1.73
C ILE A 39 -16.81 8.19 -1.85
N GLU A 40 -17.17 9.01 -0.85
CA GLU A 40 -16.87 10.44 -0.85
C GLU A 40 -16.84 11.00 0.57
N LEU A 41 -16.05 12.07 0.78
CA LEU A 41 -16.08 12.83 2.02
C LEU A 41 -17.29 13.77 2.03
N ILE A 42 -17.93 13.89 3.19
CA ILE A 42 -19.05 14.81 3.38
C ILE A 42 -18.50 16.11 3.94
N MET A 43 -18.89 17.24 3.36
CA MET A 43 -18.49 18.58 3.79
C MET A 43 -19.64 19.29 4.53
N ASP A 44 -19.32 20.10 5.53
CA ASP A 44 -20.27 21.01 6.17
C ASP A 44 -20.44 22.33 5.39
N ASP A 45 -21.31 23.20 5.89
CA ASP A 45 -21.59 24.54 5.34
C ASP A 45 -20.41 25.51 5.43
N LYS A 46 -19.37 25.15 6.20
CA LYS A 46 -18.13 25.92 6.38
C LYS A 46 -16.98 25.36 5.53
N GLY A 47 -17.22 24.32 4.73
CA GLY A 47 -16.21 23.67 3.91
C GLY A 47 -15.25 22.77 4.70
N GLN A 48 -15.66 22.26 5.86
CA GLN A 48 -14.90 21.29 6.65
C GLN A 48 -15.42 19.87 6.43
N VAL A 49 -14.55 18.87 6.55
CA VAL A 49 -14.96 17.46 6.50
C VAL A 49 -15.81 17.13 7.75
N ALA A 50 -17.00 16.60 7.52
CA ALA A 50 -18.01 16.26 8.52
C ALA A 50 -18.36 14.76 8.55
N GLY A 51 -17.55 13.93 7.88
CA GLY A 51 -17.76 12.49 7.78
C GLY A 51 -17.54 11.95 6.37
N ALA A 52 -18.19 10.84 6.05
CA ALA A 52 -18.09 10.20 4.75
C ALA A 52 -19.40 9.49 4.36
N LEU A 53 -19.65 9.43 3.05
CA LEU A 53 -20.62 8.54 2.44
C LEU A 53 -19.90 7.22 2.14
N LEU A 54 -20.44 6.13 2.66
CA LEU A 54 -19.93 4.79 2.44
C LEU A 54 -20.93 3.96 1.63
N TYR A 55 -20.46 2.89 1.01
CA TYR A 55 -21.29 1.92 0.31
C TYR A 55 -21.07 0.55 0.92
N GLN A 56 -22.10 -0.05 1.49
CA GLN A 56 -22.00 -1.39 2.05
C GLN A 56 -22.22 -2.42 0.93
N THR A 57 -21.15 -3.13 0.58
CA THR A 57 -21.15 -3.98 -0.63
C THR A 57 -22.00 -5.24 -0.50
N GLU A 58 -22.26 -5.72 0.72
CA GLU A 58 -23.10 -6.91 0.92
C GLU A 58 -24.60 -6.60 0.88
N THR A 59 -25.01 -5.42 1.34
CA THR A 59 -26.43 -5.00 1.37
C THR A 59 -26.80 -4.09 0.21
N GLU A 60 -25.81 -3.60 -0.53
CA GLU A 60 -25.96 -2.61 -1.61
C GLU A 60 -26.53 -1.27 -1.13
N GLU A 61 -26.35 -0.95 0.16
CA GLU A 61 -26.89 0.27 0.77
C GLU A 61 -25.83 1.34 0.96
N TYR A 62 -26.27 2.60 0.88
CA TYR A 62 -25.44 3.73 1.25
C TYR A 62 -25.54 4.03 2.74
N VAL A 63 -24.39 4.20 3.40
CA VAL A 63 -24.30 4.51 4.83
C VAL A 63 -23.65 5.87 5.00
N VAL A 64 -24.32 6.77 5.72
CA VAL A 64 -23.75 8.08 6.09
C VAL A 64 -23.13 7.98 7.48
N VAL A 65 -21.82 8.16 7.56
CA VAL A 65 -21.11 8.28 8.84
C VAL A 65 -20.76 9.74 9.07
N ARG A 66 -21.34 10.33 10.12
CA ARG A 66 -21.03 11.70 10.55
C ARG A 66 -19.94 11.66 11.61
N ALA A 67 -18.90 12.48 11.43
CA ALA A 67 -17.78 12.54 12.36
C ALA A 67 -17.29 13.98 12.53
N LYS A 68 -16.79 14.31 13.72
CA LYS A 68 -16.11 15.60 13.96
C LYS A 68 -14.72 15.66 13.31
N THR A 69 -14.09 14.50 13.16
CA THR A 69 -12.76 14.33 12.57
C THR A 69 -12.76 13.05 11.75
N THR A 70 -12.24 13.12 10.53
CA THR A 70 -12.08 11.96 9.64
C THR A 70 -10.60 11.78 9.32
N ILE A 71 -10.09 10.55 9.49
CA ILE A 71 -8.71 10.19 9.19
C ILE A 71 -8.71 9.27 7.97
N ILE A 72 -7.92 9.61 6.95
CA ILE A 72 -7.72 8.76 5.77
C ILE A 72 -6.42 7.98 5.96
N ALA A 73 -6.53 6.65 5.95
CA ALA A 73 -5.41 5.71 6.03
C ALA A 73 -5.55 4.60 4.97
N THR A 74 -5.90 4.97 3.73
CA THR A 74 -6.35 4.06 2.66
C THR A 74 -5.21 3.41 1.86
N GLY A 75 -3.96 3.52 2.32
CA GLY A 75 -2.80 2.98 1.60
C GLY A 75 -2.36 3.82 0.40
N GLY A 76 -1.72 3.17 -0.58
CA GLY A 76 -1.08 3.82 -1.73
C GLY A 76 -1.87 3.72 -3.04
N TYR A 77 -1.17 3.99 -4.15
CA TYR A 77 -1.73 4.06 -5.50
C TYR A 77 -1.01 3.17 -6.52
N GLY A 78 -0.24 2.16 -6.08
CA GLY A 78 0.57 1.36 -6.99
C GLY A 78 -0.23 0.49 -7.96
N ARG A 79 -1.55 0.29 -7.76
CA ARG A 79 -2.41 -0.39 -8.75
C ARG A 79 -2.77 0.47 -9.95
N LEU A 80 -2.36 1.74 -9.97
CA LEU A 80 -2.38 2.55 -11.18
C LEU A 80 -1.28 2.14 -12.18
N HIS A 81 -0.40 1.19 -11.82
CA HIS A 81 0.66 0.67 -12.69
C HIS A 81 1.48 1.81 -13.33
N ILE A 82 2.07 2.63 -12.48
CA ILE A 82 2.82 3.82 -12.90
C ILE A 82 3.90 3.41 -13.90
N GLN A 83 3.94 4.12 -15.03
CA GLN A 83 4.81 3.84 -16.18
C GLN A 83 4.63 2.43 -16.79
N GLY A 84 3.50 1.76 -16.55
CA GLY A 84 3.21 0.43 -17.08
C GLY A 84 3.90 -0.72 -16.34
N PHE A 85 4.60 -0.45 -15.24
CA PHE A 85 5.27 -1.49 -14.47
C PHE A 85 4.30 -2.33 -13.64
N ALA A 86 4.67 -3.58 -13.39
CA ALA A 86 3.99 -4.43 -12.41
C ALA A 86 4.13 -3.86 -10.99
N THR A 87 3.21 -4.22 -10.09
CA THR A 87 3.18 -3.70 -8.72
C THR A 87 3.21 -4.82 -7.69
N THR A 88 3.90 -4.58 -6.57
CA THR A 88 3.89 -5.44 -5.39
C THR A 88 2.70 -5.17 -4.48
N ASN A 89 1.87 -4.16 -4.79
CA ASN A 89 0.75 -3.79 -3.93
C ASN A 89 -0.44 -4.75 -4.09
N HIS A 90 -1.18 -4.89 -2.99
CA HIS A 90 -2.49 -5.53 -2.99
C HIS A 90 -3.45 -4.82 -3.95
N TYR A 91 -4.50 -5.50 -4.39
CA TYR A 91 -5.49 -4.97 -5.35
C TYR A 91 -6.22 -3.71 -4.86
N GLY A 92 -6.27 -3.47 -3.55
CA GLY A 92 -6.91 -2.29 -2.96
C GLY A 92 -6.07 -1.00 -2.95
N ALA A 93 -4.84 -0.99 -3.49
CA ALA A 93 -3.99 0.21 -3.53
C ALA A 93 -4.31 1.10 -4.75
N THR A 94 -5.55 1.58 -4.83
CA THR A 94 -6.17 2.23 -6.01
C THR A 94 -6.22 3.75 -5.95
N ALA A 95 -5.60 4.36 -4.92
CA ALA A 95 -5.58 5.81 -4.69
C ALA A 95 -6.91 6.46 -4.22
N ASP A 96 -7.94 5.68 -3.88
CA ASP A 96 -9.29 6.19 -3.59
C ASP A 96 -9.29 7.34 -2.56
N GLY A 97 -8.61 7.16 -1.43
CA GLY A 97 -8.51 8.20 -0.41
C GLY A 97 -7.72 9.44 -0.82
N LEU A 98 -6.74 9.31 -1.73
CA LEU A 98 -6.04 10.48 -2.30
C LEU A 98 -7.00 11.32 -3.15
N ILE A 99 -7.84 10.66 -3.96
CA ILE A 99 -8.82 11.33 -4.82
C ILE A 99 -9.92 11.99 -3.99
N MET A 100 -10.47 11.31 -2.98
CA MET A 100 -11.44 11.90 -2.04
C MET A 100 -10.85 13.12 -1.32
N ALA A 101 -9.61 13.02 -0.82
CA ALA A 101 -8.95 14.14 -0.16
C ALA A 101 -8.73 15.33 -1.11
N TYR A 102 -8.28 15.06 -2.34
CA TYR A 102 -8.10 16.10 -3.36
C TYR A 102 -9.42 16.83 -3.66
N ARG A 103 -10.53 16.09 -3.82
CA ARG A 103 -11.86 16.67 -4.05
C ARG A 103 -12.36 17.50 -2.87
N ALA A 104 -12.02 17.11 -1.64
CA ALA A 104 -12.27 17.89 -0.44
C ALA A 104 -11.35 19.12 -0.28
N GLY A 105 -10.46 19.38 -1.25
CA GLY A 105 -9.58 20.56 -1.27
C GLY A 105 -8.21 20.34 -0.61
N ALA A 106 -7.86 19.12 -0.24
CA ALA A 106 -6.53 18.83 0.28
C ALA A 106 -5.45 18.98 -0.81
N LYS A 107 -4.31 19.57 -0.44
CA LYS A 107 -3.13 19.64 -1.31
C LYS A 107 -2.38 18.32 -1.25
N LEU A 108 -2.43 17.56 -2.33
CA LEU A 108 -1.61 16.36 -2.48
C LEU A 108 -0.16 16.75 -2.75
N LEU A 109 0.79 16.01 -2.16
CA LEU A 109 2.22 16.27 -2.28
C LEU A 109 2.92 15.04 -2.86
N TYR A 110 3.93 15.28 -3.70
CA TYR A 110 4.85 14.27 -4.21
C TYR A 110 4.19 13.07 -4.90
N LEU A 111 3.10 13.30 -5.64
CA LEU A 111 2.42 12.26 -6.43
C LEU A 111 3.28 11.69 -7.57
N ASP A 112 4.31 12.43 -7.96
CA ASP A 112 5.33 12.05 -8.93
C ASP A 112 6.44 11.17 -8.32
N SER A 113 6.52 11.09 -6.99
CA SER A 113 7.58 10.39 -6.28
C SER A 113 7.19 8.93 -6.02
N VAL A 114 7.54 8.06 -6.98
CA VAL A 114 7.25 6.61 -6.94
C VAL A 114 8.54 5.82 -6.75
N GLN A 115 8.53 4.89 -5.79
CA GLN A 115 9.63 3.93 -5.58
C GLN A 115 9.35 2.61 -6.31
N TYR A 116 10.32 2.14 -7.07
CA TYR A 116 10.30 0.81 -7.68
C TYR A 116 11.16 -0.17 -6.87
N HIS A 117 10.67 -1.39 -6.71
CA HIS A 117 11.44 -2.46 -6.10
C HIS A 117 12.10 -3.30 -7.20
N PRO A 118 13.44 -3.50 -7.17
CA PRO A 118 14.16 -4.14 -8.29
C PRO A 118 13.82 -5.61 -8.49
N THR A 119 13.46 -6.33 -7.40
CA THR A 119 13.23 -7.79 -7.42
C THR A 119 11.76 -8.17 -7.34
N GLY A 120 10.91 -7.56 -8.18
CA GLY A 120 9.55 -8.03 -8.41
C GLY A 120 9.55 -9.25 -9.34
N ALA A 121 8.76 -10.28 -9.03
CA ALA A 121 8.66 -11.45 -9.89
C ALA A 121 7.98 -11.10 -11.23
N ILE A 122 8.54 -11.59 -12.33
CA ILE A 122 7.95 -11.47 -13.68
C ILE A 122 7.44 -12.80 -14.23
N PHE A 123 7.80 -13.91 -13.58
CA PHE A 123 7.46 -15.26 -13.99
C PHE A 123 7.35 -16.18 -12.76
N PRO A 124 6.43 -17.17 -12.76
CA PRO A 124 5.36 -17.33 -13.74
C PRO A 124 4.31 -16.20 -13.65
N GLU A 125 3.52 -16.00 -14.70
CA GLU A 125 2.60 -14.85 -14.83
C GLU A 125 1.66 -14.67 -13.63
N GLN A 126 1.29 -15.78 -12.99
CA GLN A 126 0.42 -15.84 -11.80
C GLN A 126 0.99 -15.09 -10.58
N ILE A 127 2.31 -14.89 -10.52
CA ILE A 127 2.98 -14.16 -9.44
C ILE A 127 3.59 -12.84 -9.93
N LEU A 128 3.17 -12.33 -11.09
CA LEU A 128 3.65 -11.07 -11.62
C LEU A 128 3.50 -9.95 -10.57
N GLY A 129 4.61 -9.27 -10.28
CA GLY A 129 4.70 -8.22 -9.27
C GLY A 129 4.89 -8.72 -7.83
N PHE A 130 4.89 -10.04 -7.56
CA PHE A 130 5.14 -10.53 -6.21
C PHE A 130 6.54 -10.13 -5.75
N LEU A 131 6.62 -9.66 -4.50
CA LEU A 131 7.86 -9.17 -3.93
C LEU A 131 8.79 -10.35 -3.60
N VAL A 132 9.97 -10.39 -4.22
CA VAL A 132 11.09 -11.18 -3.70
C VAL A 132 11.86 -10.29 -2.73
N THR A 133 11.97 -10.74 -1.48
CA THR A 133 12.59 -9.95 -0.41
C THR A 133 14.04 -9.57 -0.74
N GLU A 134 14.40 -8.32 -0.46
CA GLU A 134 15.78 -7.82 -0.56
C GLU A 134 16.79 -8.67 0.24
N LYS A 135 16.31 -9.37 1.27
CA LYS A 135 17.14 -10.30 2.04
C LYS A 135 17.80 -11.36 1.15
N VAL A 136 17.22 -11.72 0.00
CA VAL A 136 17.85 -12.65 -0.97
C VAL A 136 19.20 -12.12 -1.45
N ARG A 137 19.30 -10.84 -1.81
CA ARG A 137 20.59 -10.22 -2.19
C ARG A 137 21.55 -10.14 -1.02
N GLY A 138 21.06 -9.76 0.15
CA GLY A 138 21.85 -9.73 1.39
C GLY A 138 22.40 -11.11 1.82
N LEU A 139 21.82 -12.20 1.33
CA LEU A 139 22.26 -13.58 1.56
C LEU A 139 23.15 -14.13 0.43
N GLY A 140 23.54 -13.30 -0.54
CA GLY A 140 24.45 -13.68 -1.64
C GLY A 140 23.77 -13.89 -2.99
N GLY A 141 22.47 -13.57 -3.13
CA GLY A 141 21.81 -13.54 -4.43
C GLY A 141 22.48 -12.57 -5.40
N GLN A 142 22.65 -13.01 -6.66
CA GLN A 142 23.39 -12.27 -7.68
C GLN A 142 22.44 -11.83 -8.82
N PRO A 143 22.35 -10.52 -9.11
CA PRO A 143 21.58 -10.03 -10.25
C PRO A 143 22.38 -10.25 -11.54
N VAL A 144 21.92 -11.20 -12.36
CA VAL A 144 22.57 -11.56 -13.62
C VAL A 144 21.66 -11.29 -14.82
N ASN A 145 22.26 -10.97 -15.95
CA ASN A 145 21.57 -10.80 -17.22
C ASN A 145 21.25 -12.18 -17.86
N LYS A 146 20.64 -12.18 -19.05
CA LYS A 146 20.30 -13.42 -19.79
C LYS A 146 21.51 -14.30 -20.18
N LEU A 147 22.73 -13.75 -20.13
CA LEU A 147 23.98 -14.45 -20.42
C LEU A 147 24.64 -15.01 -19.14
N GLY A 148 24.06 -14.74 -17.96
CA GLY A 148 24.62 -15.15 -16.67
C GLY A 148 25.68 -14.18 -16.13
N GLU A 149 25.80 -12.98 -16.70
CA GLU A 149 26.79 -11.99 -16.29
C GLU A 149 26.17 -11.01 -15.28
N LEU A 150 26.92 -10.63 -14.26
CA LEU A 150 26.53 -9.57 -13.33
C LEU A 150 26.38 -8.25 -14.08
N PHE A 151 25.23 -7.59 -13.95
CA PHE A 151 25.00 -6.26 -14.54
C PHE A 151 24.99 -5.13 -13.49
N VAL A 152 24.95 -5.48 -12.20
CA VAL A 152 25.07 -4.56 -11.07
C VAL A 152 25.71 -5.28 -9.89
N PHE A 153 26.44 -4.56 -9.02
CA PHE A 153 27.02 -5.19 -7.85
C PHE A 153 25.90 -5.59 -6.85
N PRO A 154 25.92 -6.81 -6.28
CA PRO A 154 24.80 -7.33 -5.47
C PRO A 154 24.38 -6.49 -4.25
N LEU A 155 25.30 -5.67 -3.74
CA LEU A 155 25.10 -4.84 -2.54
C LEU A 155 24.93 -3.35 -2.86
N GLU A 156 24.73 -3.00 -4.13
CA GLU A 156 24.34 -1.63 -4.46
C GLU A 156 22.98 -1.27 -3.82
N PRO A 157 22.76 0.03 -3.54
CA PRO A 157 21.47 0.54 -3.14
C PRO A 157 20.35 0.19 -4.13
N ARG A 158 19.12 0.07 -3.63
CA ARG A 158 17.95 -0.35 -4.43
C ARG A 158 17.65 0.57 -5.61
N ASP A 159 17.91 1.87 -5.48
CA ASP A 159 17.75 2.85 -6.54
C ASP A 159 18.77 2.66 -7.68
N VAL A 160 20.02 2.31 -7.35
CA VAL A 160 21.05 1.95 -8.33
C VAL A 160 20.68 0.67 -9.07
N GLU A 161 20.25 -0.37 -8.34
CA GLU A 161 19.82 -1.62 -8.97
C GLU A 161 18.56 -1.42 -9.84
N ALA A 162 17.54 -0.71 -9.34
CA ALA A 162 16.32 -0.45 -10.09
C ALA A 162 16.59 0.35 -11.37
N SER A 163 17.48 1.36 -11.30
CA SER A 163 17.88 2.15 -12.48
C SER A 163 18.77 1.39 -13.48
N ALA A 164 19.35 0.25 -13.09
CA ALA A 164 20.06 -0.60 -14.05
C ALA A 164 19.11 -1.44 -14.94
N PHE A 165 17.82 -1.52 -14.57
CA PHE A 165 16.78 -2.21 -15.36
C PHE A 165 15.97 -1.28 -16.28
N ILE A 166 15.74 -0.03 -15.85
CA ILE A 166 14.87 0.97 -16.49
C ILE A 166 15.69 1.83 -17.45
#